data_AF-A0A946CUJ9-F1
#
_entry.id   AF-A0A946CUJ9-F1
#
_cell.length_a   1.000
_cell.length_b   1.000
_cell.length_c   1.000
_cell.angle_alpha   90.00
_cell.angle_beta   90.00
_cell.angle_gamma   90.00
#
_symmetry.space_group_name_H-M   'P 1'
#
loop_
_entity.id
_entity.type
_entity.pdbx_description
1 polymer ?
#
loop_
_entity_poly.entity_id
_entity_poly.type
_entity_poly.pdbx_seq_one_letter_code
_entity_poly.pdbx_strand_id
1 'polypeptide(L)'
;MFKNKRNLLLFILSCFLLAFPIMGKALDRADISGLASDTTMERLRAIDKIATIGDPDALRLLEALQNSEVMVTDAGQIVLENEEWDVIDAITLEVLDPQPDVYDTVIVNNRMRSQLDSAIGVLQLLSEDREIRLTSAKSLQDNLLPALLPILNKALAQETDQEIIRILKESQSVILLDATDSQQRLDAVNYLMSSSERRVREILAAKLEKNESGLYLEESVEVRVAIESAVAAIDRKLTLIDYFGRLFSGLSLGSILLLAAMGLAITYGLLGVINLAHGEMLMIGAYATYVTQQLFVNHLPNYLDLYVIAAIPMAFFSSAVIGVMLERTVIRWLYGRPLETLLATWGISLFLIQL
;
A
#
# COMPACT_ATOMS: atom_id res chain seq x y z
N MET A 1 30.20 -19.79 56.94
CA MET A 1 29.15 -19.69 55.89
C MET A 1 28.54 -18.28 55.84
N PHE A 2 29.35 -17.21 55.73
CA PHE A 2 28.88 -15.81 55.77
C PHE A 2 29.80 -14.87 54.97
N LYS A 3 29.92 -15.05 53.65
CA LYS A 3 30.70 -14.12 52.80
C LYS A 3 29.98 -13.62 51.53
N ASN A 4 28.74 -14.02 51.27
CA ASN A 4 28.05 -13.72 49.99
C ASN A 4 26.92 -12.67 50.05
N LYS A 5 26.55 -12.12 51.21
CA LYS A 5 25.42 -11.18 51.29
C LYS A 5 25.75 -9.76 50.80
N ARG A 6 27.02 -9.34 50.85
CA ARG A 6 27.42 -7.97 50.43
C ARG A 6 27.50 -7.80 48.91
N ASN A 7 27.84 -8.85 48.19
CA ASN A 7 27.89 -8.83 46.72
C ASN A 7 26.50 -9.01 46.10
N LEU A 8 25.59 -9.73 46.77
CA LEU A 8 24.19 -9.85 46.33
C LEU A 8 23.45 -8.51 46.49
N LEU A 9 23.71 -7.75 47.56
CA LEU A 9 23.10 -6.43 47.75
C LEU A 9 23.64 -5.39 46.76
N LEU A 10 24.93 -5.45 46.41
CA LEU A 10 25.53 -4.58 45.37
C LEU A 10 25.05 -4.96 43.96
N PHE A 11 24.75 -6.23 43.68
CA PHE A 11 24.20 -6.66 42.39
C PHE A 11 22.72 -6.27 42.24
N ILE A 12 21.93 -6.35 43.32
CA ILE A 12 20.53 -5.89 43.32
C ILE A 12 20.44 -4.36 43.25
N LEU A 13 21.37 -3.62 43.89
CA LEU A 13 21.43 -2.16 43.78
C LEU A 13 21.95 -1.68 42.41
N SER A 14 22.77 -2.49 41.73
CA SER A 14 23.25 -2.23 40.36
C SER A 14 22.21 -2.54 39.29
N CYS A 15 21.27 -3.45 39.53
CA CYS A 15 20.18 -3.77 38.59
C CYS A 15 18.99 -2.80 38.68
N PHE A 16 18.91 -1.96 39.71
CA PHE A 16 17.82 -0.98 39.87
C PHE A 16 18.18 0.43 39.37
N LEU A 17 19.38 0.64 38.83
CA LEU A 17 19.88 1.95 38.38
C LEU A 17 20.07 2.08 36.86
N LEU A 18 19.61 1.10 36.06
CA LEU A 18 19.69 1.11 34.59
C LEU A 18 18.34 0.89 33.90
N ALA A 19 17.28 1.44 34.47
CA ALA A 19 16.03 1.67 33.77
C ALA A 19 15.54 3.09 34.08
N PHE A 20 16.37 4.09 33.79
CA PHE A 20 15.78 5.39 33.44
C PHE A 20 15.28 5.24 32.01
N PRO A 21 13.96 5.17 31.76
CA PRO A 21 13.48 5.44 30.42
C PRO A 21 14.05 6.82 30.06
N ILE A 22 14.61 6.95 28.87
CA ILE A 22 14.92 8.25 28.31
C ILE A 22 13.57 8.95 28.23
N MET A 23 13.26 9.76 29.24
CA MET A 23 12.03 10.53 29.31
C MET A 23 12.12 11.51 28.15
N GLY A 24 11.44 11.18 27.06
CA GLY A 24 11.15 12.14 26.01
C GLY A 24 10.45 13.35 26.65
N LYS A 25 10.50 14.50 25.96
CA LYS A 25 9.70 15.65 26.38
C LYS A 25 8.23 15.19 26.43
N ALA A 26 7.64 15.15 27.62
CA ALA A 26 6.22 14.81 27.76
C ALA A 26 5.36 15.84 27.01
N LEU A 27 4.25 15.40 26.44
CA LEU A 27 3.29 16.27 25.75
C LEU A 27 2.79 17.36 26.72
N ASP A 28 3.03 18.63 26.39
CA ASP A 28 2.62 19.78 27.21
C ASP A 28 1.46 20.57 26.57
N ARG A 29 0.70 21.30 27.38
CA ARG A 29 -0.43 22.15 26.95
C ARG A 29 -0.01 23.16 25.88
N ALA A 30 1.21 23.68 25.99
CA ALA A 30 1.76 24.61 25.01
C ALA A 30 1.90 23.98 23.62
N ASP A 31 2.20 22.69 23.54
CA ASP A 31 2.44 21.97 22.28
C ASP A 31 1.14 21.72 21.50
N ILE A 32 0.02 21.51 22.21
CA ILE A 32 -1.28 21.20 21.60
C ILE A 32 -2.15 22.43 21.37
N SER A 33 -1.89 23.55 22.06
CA SER A 33 -2.72 24.78 22.03
C SER A 33 -3.12 25.28 20.64
N GLY A 34 -2.28 25.06 19.61
CA GLY A 34 -2.59 25.45 18.23
C GLY A 34 -3.74 24.67 17.58
N LEU A 35 -4.18 23.54 18.15
CA LEU A 35 -5.37 22.81 17.71
C LEU A 35 -6.66 23.58 18.02
N ALA A 36 -6.66 24.41 19.06
CA ALA A 36 -7.78 25.28 19.44
C ALA A 36 -7.94 26.52 18.53
N SER A 37 -7.01 26.75 17.59
CA SER A 37 -7.10 27.87 16.64
C SER A 37 -8.25 27.69 15.66
N ASP A 38 -8.87 28.80 15.23
CA ASP A 38 -9.83 28.84 14.13
C ASP A 38 -9.17 28.64 12.76
N THR A 39 -7.85 28.80 12.67
CA THR A 39 -7.14 28.72 11.39
C THR A 39 -6.59 27.32 11.12
N THR A 40 -6.88 26.79 9.93
CA THR A 40 -6.32 25.50 9.49
C THR A 40 -4.79 25.49 9.49
N MET A 41 -4.14 26.62 9.21
CA MET A 41 -2.68 26.70 9.16
C MET A 41 -2.03 26.52 10.54
N GLU A 42 -2.63 27.06 11.59
CA GLU A 42 -2.12 26.89 12.96
C GLU A 42 -2.37 25.47 13.47
N ARG A 43 -3.52 24.86 13.14
CA ARG A 43 -3.79 23.45 13.43
C ARG A 43 -2.78 22.52 12.76
N LEU A 44 -2.44 22.76 11.48
CA LEU A 44 -1.41 21.99 10.77
C LEU A 44 -0.04 22.10 11.44
N ARG A 45 0.36 23.30 11.87
CA ARG A 45 1.62 23.50 12.61
C ARG A 45 1.61 22.79 13.97
N ALA A 46 0.46 22.73 14.64
CA ALA A 46 0.31 21.99 15.88
C ALA A 46 0.49 20.48 15.66
N ILE A 47 -0.15 19.91 14.62
CA ILE A 47 0.01 18.50 14.24
C ILE A 47 1.49 18.16 14.02
N ASP A 48 2.23 18.99 13.26
CA ASP A 48 3.67 18.79 13.04
C ASP A 48 4.47 18.80 14.35
N LYS A 49 4.18 19.76 15.24
CA LYS A 49 4.86 19.83 16.54
C LYS A 49 4.58 18.57 17.36
N ILE A 50 3.33 18.15 17.46
CA ILE A 50 2.92 16.95 18.22
C ILE A 50 3.64 15.71 17.66
N ALA A 51 3.69 15.56 16.33
CA ALA A 51 4.38 14.45 15.66
C ALA A 51 5.88 14.37 16.00
N THR A 52 6.55 15.53 16.16
CA THR A 52 7.99 15.55 16.48
C THR A 52 8.34 15.15 17.91
N ILE A 53 7.36 15.13 18.83
CA ILE A 53 7.58 14.77 20.24
C ILE A 53 7.90 13.29 20.38
N GLY A 54 7.22 12.42 19.61
CA GLY A 54 7.53 10.99 19.60
C GLY A 54 7.11 10.23 20.86
N ASP A 55 6.05 10.68 21.53
CA ASP A 55 5.50 10.14 22.79
C ASP A 55 4.19 9.37 22.51
N PRO A 56 3.92 8.22 23.17
CA PRO A 56 2.62 7.54 23.09
C PRO A 56 1.39 8.45 23.23
N ASP A 57 1.46 9.47 24.09
CA ASP A 57 0.35 10.42 24.28
C ASP A 57 0.10 11.29 23.05
N ALA A 58 1.16 11.62 22.30
CA ALA A 58 1.04 12.33 21.03
C ALA A 58 0.33 11.48 19.98
N LEU A 59 0.63 10.18 19.91
CA LEU A 59 -0.02 9.26 18.98
C LEU A 59 -1.52 9.17 19.27
N ARG A 60 -1.89 8.93 20.53
CA ARG A 60 -3.29 8.87 20.98
C ARG A 60 -4.08 10.12 20.60
N LEU A 61 -3.51 11.30 20.85
CA LEU A 61 -4.17 12.57 20.52
C LEU A 61 -4.36 12.76 19.00
N LEU A 62 -3.37 12.39 18.19
CA LEU A 62 -3.47 12.51 16.73
C LEU A 62 -4.48 11.50 16.14
N GLU A 63 -4.55 10.28 16.68
CA GLU A 63 -5.57 9.29 16.29
C GLU A 63 -6.98 9.75 16.67
N ALA A 64 -7.17 10.27 17.88
CA ALA A 64 -8.43 10.88 18.30
C ALA A 64 -8.82 12.06 17.40
N LEU A 65 -7.84 12.89 17.00
CA LEU A 65 -8.08 13.98 16.07
C LEU A 65 -8.50 13.46 14.69
N GLN A 66 -7.85 12.42 14.17
CA GLN A 66 -8.19 11.78 12.90
C GLN A 66 -9.63 11.24 12.89
N ASN A 67 -10.08 10.71 14.04
CA ASN A 67 -11.45 10.21 14.25
C ASN A 67 -12.47 11.32 14.55
N SER A 68 -12.05 12.59 14.58
CA SER A 68 -12.90 13.75 14.93
C SER A 68 -13.45 13.71 16.37
N GLU A 69 -12.70 13.12 17.29
CA GLU A 69 -13.04 12.99 18.71
C GLU A 69 -12.46 14.13 19.57
N VAL A 70 -11.58 14.96 19.00
CA VAL A 70 -10.98 16.10 19.69
C VAL A 70 -11.94 17.30 19.71
N MET A 71 -12.16 17.83 20.91
CA MET A 71 -13.04 18.95 21.17
C MET A 71 -12.29 20.10 21.84
N VAL A 72 -12.83 21.32 21.72
CA VAL A 72 -12.25 22.54 22.29
C VAL A 72 -13.34 23.26 23.09
N THR A 73 -13.04 23.55 24.34
CA THR A 73 -13.92 24.35 25.22
C THR A 73 -13.82 25.85 24.91
N ASP A 74 -14.78 26.65 25.38
CA ASP A 74 -14.76 28.12 25.26
C ASP A 74 -13.48 28.77 25.85
N ALA A 75 -12.84 28.10 26.80
CA ALA A 75 -11.57 28.53 27.41
C ALA A 75 -10.34 28.21 26.54
N GLY A 76 -10.53 27.59 25.37
CA GLY A 76 -9.47 27.14 24.47
C GLY A 76 -8.77 25.86 24.93
N GLN A 77 -9.36 25.13 25.89
CA GLN A 77 -8.81 23.89 26.42
C GLN A 77 -9.21 22.72 25.52
N ILE A 78 -8.26 21.86 25.18
CA ILE A 78 -8.45 20.71 24.29
C ILE A 78 -8.83 19.50 25.15
N VAL A 79 -9.95 18.88 24.77
CA VAL A 79 -10.61 17.83 25.56
C VAL A 79 -11.02 16.67 24.66
N LEU A 80 -11.26 15.53 25.28
CA LEU A 80 -11.75 14.30 24.67
C LEU A 80 -12.98 13.80 25.43
N GLU A 81 -13.69 12.85 24.87
CA GLU A 81 -14.78 12.13 25.52
C GLU A 81 -14.31 10.73 25.89
N ASN A 82 -14.58 10.27 27.10
CA ASN A 82 -14.28 8.90 27.51
C ASN A 82 -15.43 7.93 27.14
N GLU A 83 -15.27 6.63 27.42
CA GLU A 83 -16.32 5.62 27.15
C GLU A 83 -17.63 5.85 27.93
N GLU A 84 -17.57 6.64 29.03
CA GLU A 84 -18.70 6.98 29.90
C GLU A 84 -19.38 8.29 29.51
N TRP A 85 -18.98 8.92 28.39
CA TRP A 85 -19.47 10.22 27.90
C TRP A 85 -19.10 11.42 28.78
N ASP A 86 -18.05 11.28 29.61
CA ASP A 86 -17.48 12.38 30.37
C ASP A 86 -16.40 13.11 29.57
N VAL A 87 -16.39 14.45 29.64
CA VAL A 87 -15.33 15.27 29.06
C VAL A 87 -14.08 15.21 29.94
N ILE A 88 -12.97 14.79 29.33
CA ILE A 88 -11.66 14.64 29.97
C ILE A 88 -10.62 15.57 29.35
N ASP A 89 -9.62 15.98 30.12
CA ASP A 89 -8.47 16.73 29.59
C ASP A 89 -7.63 15.85 28.65
N ALA A 90 -7.32 16.37 27.46
CA ALA A 90 -6.65 15.59 26.42
C ALA A 90 -5.22 15.14 26.78
N ILE A 91 -4.57 15.79 27.78
CA ILE A 91 -3.23 15.42 28.26
C ILE A 91 -3.32 14.58 29.52
N THR A 92 -4.02 15.06 30.56
CA THR A 92 -4.02 14.37 31.87
C THR A 92 -4.98 13.19 31.95
N LEU A 93 -5.95 13.08 31.03
CA LEU A 93 -7.03 12.09 31.04
C LEU A 93 -7.94 12.16 32.28
N GLU A 94 -7.85 13.23 33.07
CA GLU A 94 -8.72 13.45 34.22
C GLU A 94 -10.05 14.06 33.78
N VAL A 95 -11.13 13.61 34.40
CA VAL A 95 -12.48 14.18 34.20
C VAL A 95 -12.50 15.64 34.65
N LEU A 96 -13.03 16.51 33.80
CA LEU A 96 -13.22 17.91 34.13
C LEU A 96 -14.44 18.07 35.04
N ASP A 97 -14.23 18.59 36.24
CA ASP A 97 -15.28 18.96 37.20
C ASP A 97 -15.18 20.45 37.54
N PRO A 98 -16.15 21.30 37.13
CA PRO A 98 -17.40 20.95 36.44
C PRO A 98 -17.21 20.62 34.94
N GLN A 99 -18.10 19.76 34.43
CA GLN A 99 -18.21 19.47 33.00
C GLN A 99 -18.50 20.77 32.21
N PRO A 100 -17.81 21.03 31.10
CA PRO A 100 -18.04 22.23 30.29
C PRO A 100 -19.39 22.16 29.55
N ASP A 101 -20.16 23.24 29.61
CA ASP A 101 -21.49 23.33 28.98
C ASP A 101 -21.42 23.50 27.45
N VAL A 102 -20.30 24.00 26.91
CA VAL A 102 -20.10 24.30 25.48
C VAL A 102 -18.71 23.85 25.04
N TYR A 103 -18.68 23.10 23.94
CA TYR A 103 -17.46 22.64 23.29
C TYR A 103 -17.70 22.46 21.79
N ASP A 104 -16.69 22.81 20.99
CA ASP A 104 -16.71 22.68 19.54
C ASP A 104 -15.77 21.56 19.09
N THR A 105 -16.27 20.69 18.20
CA THR A 105 -15.46 19.61 17.61
C THR A 105 -14.44 20.18 16.62
N VAL A 106 -13.20 19.71 16.69
CA VAL A 106 -12.16 20.07 15.74
C VAL A 106 -12.41 19.35 14.40
N ILE A 107 -13.04 20.05 13.46
CA ILE A 107 -13.31 19.50 12.13
C ILE A 107 -12.01 19.28 11.35
N VAL A 108 -11.77 18.04 10.93
CA VAL A 108 -10.63 17.63 10.10
C VAL A 108 -11.00 17.66 8.62
N ASN A 109 -10.42 18.60 7.87
CA ASN A 109 -10.54 18.63 6.41
C ASN A 109 -9.54 17.68 5.72
N ASN A 110 -9.68 17.51 4.40
CA ASN A 110 -8.83 16.59 3.62
C ASN A 110 -7.33 16.88 3.75
N ARG A 111 -6.93 18.15 3.89
CA ARG A 111 -5.53 18.54 4.04
C ARG A 111 -4.99 18.16 5.43
N MET A 112 -5.78 18.39 6.47
CA MET A 112 -5.44 17.96 7.82
C MET A 112 -5.38 16.44 7.93
N ARG A 113 -6.31 15.72 7.29
CA ARG A 113 -6.29 14.24 7.25
C ARG A 113 -4.99 13.72 6.64
N SER A 114 -4.61 14.25 5.47
CA SER A 114 -3.32 13.91 4.83
C SER A 114 -2.11 14.17 5.73
N GLN A 115 -2.12 15.25 6.51
CA GLN A 115 -1.04 15.56 7.47
C GLN A 115 -1.06 14.62 8.68
N LEU A 116 -2.25 14.29 9.19
CA LEU A 116 -2.43 13.34 10.30
C LEU A 116 -1.96 11.95 9.92
N ASP A 117 -2.32 11.47 8.72
CA ASP A 117 -1.89 10.17 8.21
C ASP A 117 -0.35 10.08 8.20
N SER A 118 0.32 11.16 7.76
CA SER A 118 1.78 11.25 7.77
C SER A 118 2.35 11.30 9.20
N ALA A 119 1.78 12.13 10.08
CA ALA A 119 2.24 12.30 11.45
C ALA A 119 2.05 11.02 12.30
N ILE A 120 0.89 10.39 12.22
CA ILE A 120 0.56 9.13 12.87
C ILE A 120 1.47 8.02 12.35
N GLY A 121 1.64 7.90 11.02
CA GLY A 121 2.52 6.91 10.42
C GLY A 121 3.96 7.03 10.97
N VAL A 122 4.46 8.25 11.10
CA VAL A 122 5.80 8.51 11.67
C VAL A 122 5.93 8.04 13.13
N LEU A 123 4.92 8.27 13.96
CA LEU A 123 4.90 7.83 15.37
C LEU A 123 4.77 6.31 15.48
N GLN A 124 3.96 5.70 14.61
CA GLN A 124 3.74 4.26 14.55
C GLN A 124 4.97 3.46 14.08
N LEU A 125 6.01 4.11 13.55
CA LEU A 125 7.32 3.48 13.28
C LEU A 125 7.99 2.89 14.54
N LEU A 126 7.60 3.36 15.72
CA LEU A 126 8.13 2.90 17.01
C LEU A 126 7.17 1.94 17.73
N SER A 127 6.11 1.48 17.06
CA SER A 127 5.15 0.53 17.63
C SER A 127 5.79 -0.81 17.98
N GLU A 128 5.29 -1.49 19.00
CA GLU A 128 5.73 -2.85 19.33
C GLU A 128 5.31 -3.86 18.25
N ASP A 129 4.19 -3.60 17.57
CA ASP A 129 3.66 -4.47 16.52
C ASP A 129 4.46 -4.31 15.21
N ARG A 130 4.88 -5.43 14.64
CA ARG A 130 5.61 -5.49 13.37
C ARG A 130 4.76 -5.01 12.19
N GLU A 131 3.50 -5.43 12.09
CA GLU A 131 2.65 -5.11 10.93
C GLU A 131 2.31 -3.62 10.90
N ILE A 132 2.09 -3.01 12.07
CA ILE A 132 1.92 -1.57 12.20
C ILE A 132 3.18 -0.85 11.70
N ARG A 133 4.37 -1.21 12.21
CA ARG A 133 5.63 -0.61 11.76
C ARG A 133 5.89 -0.77 10.27
N LEU A 134 5.61 -1.95 9.70
CA LEU A 134 5.80 -2.21 8.28
C LEU A 134 4.87 -1.33 7.43
N THR A 135 3.61 -1.20 7.84
CA THR A 135 2.61 -0.38 7.15
C THR A 135 2.99 1.10 7.21
N SER A 136 3.38 1.57 8.38
CA SER A 136 3.89 2.93 8.61
C SER A 136 5.17 3.23 7.82
N ALA A 137 6.10 2.28 7.74
CA ALA A 137 7.33 2.44 6.97
C ALA A 137 7.05 2.54 5.46
N LYS A 138 6.05 1.80 4.95
CA LYS A 138 5.62 1.86 3.55
C LYS A 138 4.91 3.18 3.24
N SER A 139 3.94 3.60 4.07
CA SER A 139 3.18 4.83 3.85
C SER A 139 4.06 6.08 3.86
N LEU A 140 5.13 6.08 4.67
CA LEU A 140 6.11 7.17 4.72
C LEU A 140 6.78 7.42 3.35
N GLN A 141 6.94 6.39 2.53
CA GLN A 141 7.62 6.54 1.25
C GLN A 141 6.89 7.48 0.28
N ASP A 142 5.58 7.65 0.45
CA ASP A 142 4.77 8.50 -0.41
C ASP A 142 4.96 10.00 -0.10
N ASN A 143 5.33 10.33 1.13
CA ASN A 143 5.50 11.71 1.62
C ASN A 143 6.78 11.86 2.45
N LEU A 144 7.94 11.88 1.77
CA LEU A 144 9.24 12.03 2.42
C LEU A 144 9.59 13.51 2.63
N LEU A 145 9.49 13.96 3.89
CA LEU A 145 9.85 15.31 4.29
C LEU A 145 11.23 15.33 5.00
N PRO A 146 12.09 16.34 4.77
CA PRO A 146 13.38 16.45 5.47
C PRO A 146 13.28 16.49 7.00
N ALA A 147 12.17 17.02 7.54
CA ALA A 147 11.90 17.09 8.97
C ALA A 147 11.79 15.71 9.65
N LEU A 148 11.59 14.64 8.88
CA LEU A 148 11.43 13.27 9.38
C LEU A 148 12.77 12.57 9.66
N LEU A 149 13.89 13.16 9.25
CA LEU A 149 15.20 12.53 9.40
C LEU A 149 15.55 12.15 10.86
N PRO A 150 15.28 12.97 11.90
CA PRO A 150 15.60 12.61 13.27
C PRO A 150 14.82 11.39 13.79
N ILE A 151 13.52 11.31 13.47
CA ILE A 151 12.66 10.21 13.91
C ILE A 151 12.92 8.94 13.11
N LEU A 152 13.25 9.05 11.82
CA LEU A 152 13.76 7.95 11.01
C LEU A 152 15.05 7.37 11.59
N ASN A 153 15.99 8.21 12.01
CA ASN A 153 17.23 7.77 12.64
C ASN A 153 16.95 7.03 13.97
N LYS A 154 15.99 7.53 14.76
CA LYS A 154 15.55 6.87 16.00
C LYS A 154 14.92 5.50 15.71
N ALA A 155 14.03 5.42 14.73
CA ALA A 155 13.40 4.18 14.31
C ALA A 155 14.43 3.17 13.80
N LEU A 156 15.34 3.58 12.90
CA LEU A 156 16.42 2.74 12.39
C LEU A 156 17.36 2.21 13.47
N ALA A 157 17.59 2.96 14.55
CA ALA A 157 18.44 2.53 15.65
C ALA A 157 17.79 1.47 16.55
N GLN A 158 16.46 1.41 16.59
CA GLN A 158 15.69 0.47 17.42
C GLN A 158 15.17 -0.73 16.61
N GLU A 159 15.04 -0.57 15.29
CA GLU A 159 14.46 -1.57 14.42
C GLU A 159 15.35 -2.83 14.30
N THR A 160 14.70 -3.99 14.31
CA THR A 160 15.37 -5.30 14.21
C THR A 160 14.98 -6.06 12.94
N ASP A 161 13.80 -5.78 12.38
CA ASP A 161 13.29 -6.45 11.19
C ASP A 161 14.01 -5.95 9.93
N GLN A 162 14.60 -6.88 9.18
CA GLN A 162 15.43 -6.56 8.01
C GLN A 162 14.63 -5.93 6.85
N GLU A 163 13.35 -6.25 6.72
CA GLU A 163 12.49 -5.65 5.70
C GLU A 163 12.23 -4.19 6.04
N ILE A 164 11.86 -3.90 7.29
CA ILE A 164 11.58 -2.55 7.77
C ILE A 164 12.86 -1.69 7.74
N ILE A 165 14.01 -2.22 8.19
CA ILE A 165 15.30 -1.52 8.10
C ILE A 165 15.60 -1.10 6.66
N ARG A 166 15.37 -2.00 5.70
CA ARG A 166 15.61 -1.71 4.28
C ARG A 166 14.71 -0.57 3.79
N ILE A 167 13.43 -0.61 4.11
CA ILE A 167 12.45 0.44 3.73
C ILE A 167 12.83 1.78 4.36
N LEU A 168 13.12 1.81 5.66
CA LEU A 168 13.47 3.04 6.38
C LEU A 168 14.80 3.62 5.90
N LYS A 169 15.79 2.78 5.60
CA LYS A 169 17.09 3.22 5.10
C LYS A 169 17.00 3.73 3.65
N GLU A 170 16.11 3.16 2.84
CA GLU A 170 15.79 3.69 1.51
C GLU A 170 15.15 5.08 1.62
N SER A 171 14.13 5.23 2.47
CA SER A 171 13.48 6.51 2.78
C SER A 171 14.47 7.56 3.29
N GLN A 172 15.34 7.17 4.23
CA GLN A 172 16.41 8.03 4.75
C GLN A 172 17.37 8.45 3.64
N SER A 173 17.78 7.52 2.78
CA SER A 173 18.71 7.80 1.68
C SER A 173 18.09 8.76 0.66
N VAL A 174 16.80 8.62 0.35
CA VAL A 174 16.08 9.58 -0.51
C VAL A 174 16.11 11.00 0.08
N ILE A 175 15.86 11.15 1.39
CA ILE A 175 15.96 12.45 2.07
C ILE A 175 17.39 13.00 2.05
N LEU A 176 18.39 12.15 2.25
CA LEU A 176 19.80 12.52 2.28
C LEU A 176 20.36 12.92 0.90
N LEU A 177 19.64 12.72 -0.20
CA LEU A 177 20.01 13.26 -1.51
C LEU A 177 20.04 14.80 -1.53
N ASP A 178 19.35 15.46 -0.59
CA ASP A 178 19.35 16.91 -0.42
C ASP A 178 20.24 17.40 0.74
N ALA A 179 21.07 16.50 1.31
CA ALA A 179 22.00 16.87 2.38
C ALA A 179 23.04 17.90 1.88
N THR A 180 23.49 18.79 2.76
CA THR A 180 24.52 19.79 2.42
C THR A 180 25.89 19.14 2.18
N ASP A 181 26.19 18.05 2.90
CA ASP A 181 27.44 17.30 2.77
C ASP A 181 27.43 16.39 1.54
N SER A 182 28.42 16.55 0.66
CA SER A 182 28.57 15.73 -0.54
C SER A 182 28.83 14.26 -0.24
N GLN A 183 29.50 13.94 0.89
CA GLN A 183 29.75 12.55 1.26
C GLN A 183 28.46 11.82 1.64
N GLN A 184 27.57 12.49 2.40
CA GLN A 184 26.25 11.95 2.74
C GLN A 184 25.39 11.71 1.49
N ARG A 185 25.42 12.63 0.52
CA ARG A 185 24.74 12.44 -0.77
C ARG A 185 25.29 11.24 -1.52
N LEU A 186 26.61 11.07 -1.55
CA LEU A 186 27.26 9.94 -2.20
C LEU A 186 26.88 8.59 -1.56
N ASP A 187 26.88 8.51 -0.23
CA ASP A 187 26.49 7.31 0.51
C ASP A 187 25.02 6.94 0.28
N ALA A 188 24.14 7.95 0.23
CA ALA A 188 22.74 7.77 -0.11
C ALA A 188 22.55 7.21 -1.53
N VAL A 189 23.25 7.77 -2.53
CA VAL A 189 23.20 7.27 -3.92
C VAL A 189 23.69 5.83 -4.01
N ASN A 190 24.78 5.49 -3.32
CA ASN A 190 25.32 4.13 -3.29
C ASN A 190 24.33 3.13 -2.68
N TYR A 191 23.57 3.53 -1.65
CA TYR A 191 22.52 2.70 -1.09
C TYR A 191 21.36 2.49 -2.07
N LEU A 192 20.89 3.59 -2.68
CA LEU A 192 19.76 3.61 -3.61
C LEU A 192 20.03 2.89 -4.93
N MET A 193 21.30 2.73 -5.33
CA MET A 193 21.71 1.96 -6.52
C MET A 193 21.15 0.53 -6.55
N SER A 194 20.90 -0.06 -5.38
CA SER A 194 20.35 -1.42 -5.26
C SER A 194 18.81 -1.51 -5.36
N SER A 195 18.13 -0.36 -5.34
CA SER A 195 16.66 -0.26 -5.38
C SER A 195 16.09 -0.82 -6.69
N SER A 196 14.83 -1.24 -6.63
CA SER A 196 14.07 -1.72 -7.80
C SER A 196 12.85 -0.85 -8.06
N GLU A 197 12.80 0.33 -7.46
CA GLU A 197 11.65 1.23 -7.51
C GLU A 197 11.80 2.25 -8.63
N ARG A 198 10.77 2.39 -9.46
CA ARG A 198 10.74 3.38 -10.54
C ARG A 198 10.84 4.82 -10.00
N ARG A 199 10.20 5.08 -8.86
CA ARG A 199 10.27 6.37 -8.15
C ARG A 199 11.69 6.76 -7.78
N VAL A 200 12.50 5.84 -7.24
CA VAL A 200 13.90 6.13 -6.86
C VAL A 200 14.72 6.49 -8.08
N ARG A 201 14.53 5.76 -9.19
CA ARG A 201 15.16 6.08 -10.47
C ARG A 201 14.80 7.47 -10.97
N GLU A 202 13.55 7.88 -10.85
CA GLU A 202 13.07 9.21 -11.24
C GLU A 202 13.68 10.33 -10.37
N ILE A 203 13.70 10.13 -9.05
CA ILE A 203 14.31 11.08 -8.09
C ILE A 203 15.81 11.27 -8.37
N LEU A 204 16.54 10.17 -8.57
CA LEU A 204 17.97 10.22 -8.89
C LEU A 204 18.21 10.94 -10.21
N ALA A 205 17.43 10.63 -11.26
CA ALA A 205 17.56 11.30 -12.55
C ALA A 205 17.26 12.81 -12.47
N ALA A 206 16.29 13.23 -11.65
CA ALA A 206 15.98 14.64 -11.43
C ALA A 206 17.17 15.43 -10.84
N LYS A 207 18.03 14.80 -10.02
CA LYS A 207 19.25 15.45 -9.49
C LYS A 207 20.31 15.72 -10.57
N LEU A 208 20.22 15.10 -11.74
CA LEU A 208 21.09 15.35 -12.88
C LEU A 208 20.55 16.42 -13.84
N GLU A 209 19.39 17.01 -13.54
CA GLU A 209 18.86 18.10 -14.35
C GLU A 209 19.77 19.33 -14.30
N LYS A 210 19.65 20.15 -15.36
CA LYS A 210 20.40 21.40 -15.50
C LYS A 210 19.46 22.57 -15.29
N ASN A 211 19.95 23.61 -14.63
CA ASN A 211 19.25 24.88 -14.51
C ASN A 211 19.22 25.63 -15.86
N GLU A 212 18.51 26.76 -15.90
CA GLU A 212 18.39 27.61 -17.10
C GLU A 212 19.74 28.12 -17.64
N SER A 213 20.77 28.17 -16.78
CA SER A 213 22.13 28.56 -17.14
C SER A 213 22.98 27.39 -17.66
N GLY A 214 22.40 26.19 -17.80
CA GLY A 214 23.07 24.99 -18.29
C GLY A 214 24.00 24.31 -17.28
N LEU A 215 23.99 24.73 -16.02
CA LEU A 215 24.75 24.12 -14.93
C LEU A 215 23.90 23.02 -14.27
N TYR A 216 24.55 21.92 -13.86
CA TYR A 216 23.88 20.85 -13.13
C TYR A 216 23.37 21.35 -11.76
N LEU A 217 22.22 20.83 -11.32
CA LEU A 217 21.70 21.07 -9.97
C LEU A 217 22.63 20.49 -8.90
N GLU A 218 23.18 19.29 -9.12
CA GLU A 218 24.22 18.71 -8.26
C GLU A 218 25.59 19.29 -8.62
N GLU A 219 26.21 20.00 -7.65
CA GLU A 219 27.50 20.66 -7.84
C GLU A 219 28.67 19.66 -7.89
N SER A 220 28.61 18.58 -7.09
CA SER A 220 29.71 17.62 -6.99
C SER A 220 29.80 16.70 -8.20
N VAL A 221 30.97 16.67 -8.85
CA VAL A 221 31.24 15.79 -9.99
C VAL A 221 31.13 14.32 -9.58
N GLU A 222 31.65 13.96 -8.41
CA GLU A 222 31.67 12.58 -7.91
C GLU A 222 30.25 12.07 -7.66
N VAL A 223 29.40 12.90 -7.06
CA VAL A 223 27.99 12.56 -6.81
C VAL A 223 27.25 12.39 -8.14
N ARG A 224 27.47 13.27 -9.14
CA ARG A 224 26.86 13.12 -10.47
C ARG A 224 27.21 11.79 -11.13
N VAL A 225 28.48 11.40 -11.11
CA VAL A 225 28.93 10.12 -11.69
C VAL A 225 28.31 8.92 -10.96
N ALA A 226 28.20 9.01 -9.63
CA ALA A 226 27.53 7.98 -8.84
C ALA A 226 26.04 7.88 -9.18
N ILE A 227 25.36 9.01 -9.37
CA ILE A 227 23.93 9.05 -9.75
C ILE A 227 23.73 8.44 -11.14
N GLU A 228 24.56 8.80 -12.13
CA GLU A 228 24.50 8.20 -13.47
C GLU A 228 24.65 6.67 -13.41
N SER A 229 25.61 6.20 -12.62
CA SER A 229 25.84 4.76 -12.40
C SER A 229 24.66 4.09 -11.71
N ALA A 230 24.07 4.74 -10.70
CA ALA A 230 22.91 4.24 -9.97
C ALA A 230 21.67 4.15 -10.85
N VAL A 231 21.37 5.19 -11.63
CA VAL A 231 20.26 5.20 -12.59
C VAL A 231 20.43 4.07 -13.61
N ALA A 232 21.62 3.89 -14.18
CA ALA A 232 21.88 2.81 -15.13
C ALA A 232 21.71 1.41 -14.52
N ALA A 233 22.13 1.22 -13.26
CA ALA A 233 21.95 -0.04 -12.54
C ALA A 233 20.46 -0.36 -12.30
N ILE A 234 19.69 0.63 -11.86
CA ILE A 234 18.25 0.49 -11.62
C ILE A 234 17.51 0.25 -12.95
N ASP A 235 17.83 1.00 -14.01
CA ASP A 235 17.23 0.83 -15.34
C ASP A 235 17.46 -0.60 -15.88
N ARG A 236 18.66 -1.16 -15.70
CA ARG A 236 18.95 -2.56 -16.07
C ARG A 236 18.08 -3.55 -15.30
N LYS A 237 17.84 -3.31 -14.00
CA LYS A 237 17.02 -4.19 -13.17
C LYS A 237 15.53 -4.11 -13.55
N LEU A 238 15.01 -2.89 -13.70
CA LEU A 238 13.64 -2.63 -14.13
C LEU A 238 13.36 -3.22 -15.51
N THR A 239 14.25 -3.01 -16.48
CA THR A 239 14.09 -3.57 -17.82
C THR A 239 14.07 -5.10 -17.79
N LEU A 240 14.95 -5.75 -17.03
CA LEU A 240 14.92 -7.21 -16.87
C LEU A 240 13.57 -7.70 -16.32
N ILE A 241 13.06 -7.07 -15.25
CA ILE A 241 11.75 -7.40 -14.66
C ILE A 241 10.64 -7.22 -15.70
N ASP A 242 10.63 -6.09 -16.40
CA ASP A 242 9.65 -5.77 -17.45
C ASP A 242 9.71 -6.78 -18.60
N TYR A 243 10.90 -7.18 -19.05
CA TYR A 243 11.08 -8.19 -20.10
C TYR A 243 10.52 -9.55 -19.67
N PHE A 244 10.82 -10.02 -18.47
CA PHE A 244 10.26 -11.27 -17.95
C PHE A 244 8.74 -11.21 -17.83
N GLY A 245 8.20 -10.10 -17.31
CA GLY A 245 6.76 -9.87 -17.20
C GLY A 245 6.07 -9.90 -18.57
N ARG A 246 6.67 -9.28 -19.59
CA ARG A 246 6.17 -9.28 -20.98
C ARG A 246 6.23 -10.67 -21.61
N LEU A 247 7.33 -11.41 -21.42
CA LEU A 247 7.47 -12.78 -21.92
C LEU A 247 6.43 -13.70 -21.28
N PHE A 248 6.23 -13.61 -19.97
CA PHE A 248 5.22 -14.38 -19.27
C PHE A 248 3.81 -14.04 -19.77
N SER A 249 3.49 -12.75 -19.89
CA SER A 249 2.20 -12.28 -20.41
C SER A 249 1.97 -12.75 -21.85
N GLY A 250 2.99 -12.68 -22.70
CA GLY A 250 2.96 -13.15 -24.08
C GLY A 250 2.77 -14.67 -24.18
N LEU A 251 3.46 -15.44 -23.35
CA LEU A 251 3.29 -16.90 -23.26
C LEU A 251 1.90 -17.27 -22.75
N SER A 252 1.40 -16.57 -21.74
CA SER A 252 0.05 -16.78 -21.18
C SER A 252 -1.02 -16.51 -22.24
N LEU A 253 -1.00 -15.32 -22.85
CA LEU A 253 -1.94 -14.95 -23.90
C LEU A 253 -1.82 -15.88 -25.12
N GLY A 254 -0.59 -16.18 -25.53
CA GLY A 254 -0.32 -17.13 -26.61
C GLY A 254 -0.85 -18.53 -26.33
N SER A 255 -0.75 -19.01 -25.09
CA SER A 255 -1.29 -20.32 -24.69
C SER A 255 -2.82 -20.36 -24.74
N ILE A 256 -3.47 -19.27 -24.31
CA ILE A 256 -4.94 -19.13 -24.42
C ILE A 256 -5.37 -19.16 -25.89
N LEU A 257 -4.69 -18.37 -26.74
CA LEU A 257 -4.98 -18.34 -28.18
C LEU A 257 -4.70 -19.69 -28.85
N LEU A 258 -3.62 -20.37 -28.48
CA LEU A 258 -3.28 -21.71 -28.97
C LEU A 258 -4.35 -22.73 -28.57
N LEU A 259 -4.82 -22.70 -27.32
CA LEU A 259 -5.87 -23.61 -26.84
C LEU A 259 -7.19 -23.37 -27.58
N ALA A 260 -7.57 -22.10 -27.79
CA ALA A 260 -8.75 -21.74 -28.57
C ALA A 260 -8.62 -22.19 -30.05
N ALA A 261 -7.48 -21.92 -30.68
CA ALA A 261 -7.21 -22.32 -32.06
C ALA A 261 -7.20 -23.85 -32.22
N MET A 262 -6.68 -24.58 -31.24
CA MET A 262 -6.69 -26.05 -31.21
C MET A 262 -8.13 -26.59 -31.13
N GLY A 263 -9.00 -25.97 -30.33
CA GLY A 263 -10.42 -26.30 -30.28
C GLY A 263 -11.12 -26.12 -31.63
N LEU A 264 -10.85 -25.02 -32.33
CA LEU A 264 -11.35 -24.79 -33.68
C LEU A 264 -10.79 -25.81 -34.70
N ALA A 265 -9.49 -26.12 -34.63
CA ALA A 265 -8.84 -27.07 -35.53
C ALA A 265 -9.42 -28.49 -35.38
N ILE A 266 -9.67 -28.94 -34.15
CA ILE A 266 -10.27 -30.26 -33.87
C ILE A 266 -11.72 -30.32 -34.37
N THR A 267 -12.52 -29.29 -34.09
CA THR A 267 -13.94 -29.26 -34.51
C THR A 267 -14.09 -29.22 -36.03
N TYR A 268 -13.31 -28.38 -36.72
CA TYR A 268 -13.30 -28.32 -38.17
C TYR A 268 -12.74 -29.61 -38.80
N GLY A 269 -11.63 -30.14 -38.26
CA GLY A 269 -10.95 -31.31 -38.80
C GLY A 269 -11.75 -32.61 -38.74
N LEU A 270 -12.65 -32.75 -37.76
CA LEU A 270 -13.50 -33.94 -37.60
C LEU A 270 -14.84 -33.84 -38.35
N LEU A 271 -15.45 -32.64 -38.41
CA LEU A 271 -16.80 -32.47 -38.96
C LEU A 271 -16.83 -32.00 -40.42
N GLY A 272 -15.73 -31.44 -40.94
CA GLY A 272 -15.66 -30.92 -42.32
C GLY A 272 -16.59 -29.72 -42.57
N VAL A 273 -17.02 -29.03 -41.50
CA VAL A 273 -17.97 -27.91 -41.51
C VAL A 273 -17.33 -26.71 -40.82
N ILE A 274 -17.50 -25.52 -41.40
CA ILE A 274 -17.02 -24.25 -40.81
C ILE A 274 -18.04 -23.80 -39.76
N ASN A 275 -17.67 -23.85 -38.48
CA ASN A 275 -18.48 -23.30 -37.39
C ASN A 275 -17.97 -21.90 -37.02
N LEU A 276 -18.74 -20.87 -37.38
CA LEU A 276 -18.39 -19.49 -37.05
C LEU A 276 -18.83 -19.08 -35.62
N ALA A 277 -19.74 -19.85 -35.00
CA ALA A 277 -20.26 -19.60 -33.65
C ALA A 277 -19.34 -20.10 -32.51
N HIS A 278 -18.07 -20.36 -32.83
CA HIS A 278 -17.13 -20.95 -31.88
C HIS A 278 -16.77 -19.97 -30.73
N GLY A 279 -16.67 -18.68 -31.04
CA GLY A 279 -16.36 -17.65 -30.04
C GLY A 279 -17.46 -17.50 -28.98
N GLU A 280 -18.69 -17.74 -29.36
CA GLU A 280 -19.88 -17.67 -28.53
C GLU A 280 -19.95 -18.87 -27.57
N MET A 281 -19.39 -20.03 -27.98
CA MET A 281 -19.22 -21.17 -27.09
C MET A 281 -18.17 -20.90 -25.99
N LEU A 282 -17.11 -20.15 -26.32
CA LEU A 282 -16.15 -19.65 -25.32
C LEU A 282 -16.81 -18.62 -24.40
N MET A 283 -17.63 -17.73 -24.96
CA MET A 283 -18.40 -16.74 -24.19
C MET A 283 -19.31 -17.40 -23.16
N ILE A 284 -20.03 -18.46 -23.55
CA ILE A 284 -20.86 -19.27 -22.63
C ILE A 284 -20.04 -19.83 -21.48
N GLY A 285 -18.85 -20.36 -21.73
CA GLY A 285 -17.96 -20.88 -20.69
C GLY A 285 -17.46 -19.78 -19.74
N ALA A 286 -17.18 -18.58 -20.27
CA ALA A 286 -16.81 -17.42 -19.47
C ALA A 286 -17.97 -16.97 -18.57
N TYR A 287 -19.20 -16.92 -19.09
CA TYR A 287 -20.39 -16.61 -18.29
C TYR A 287 -20.66 -17.67 -17.21
N ALA A 288 -20.50 -18.95 -17.52
CA ALA A 288 -20.64 -20.00 -16.52
C ALA A 288 -19.61 -19.88 -15.40
N THR A 289 -18.37 -19.50 -15.72
CA THR A 289 -17.32 -19.20 -14.73
C THR A 289 -17.72 -18.02 -13.84
N TYR A 290 -18.20 -16.93 -14.44
CA TYR A 290 -18.67 -15.75 -13.71
C TYR A 290 -19.85 -16.07 -12.78
N VAL A 291 -20.86 -16.79 -13.26
CA VAL A 291 -22.01 -17.20 -12.45
C VAL A 291 -21.56 -18.11 -11.31
N THR A 292 -20.63 -19.02 -11.56
CA THR A 292 -20.08 -19.90 -10.51
C THR A 292 -19.35 -19.07 -9.44
N GLN A 293 -18.54 -18.09 -9.83
CA GLN A 293 -17.89 -17.18 -8.88
C GLN A 293 -18.92 -16.44 -8.03
N GLN A 294 -19.97 -15.89 -8.64
CA GLN A 294 -21.02 -15.17 -7.91
C GLN A 294 -21.80 -16.06 -6.94
N LEU A 295 -22.00 -17.34 -7.28
CA LEU A 295 -22.61 -18.29 -6.36
C LEU A 295 -21.75 -18.51 -5.13
N PHE A 296 -20.42 -18.62 -5.29
CA PHE A 296 -19.49 -18.75 -4.16
C PHE A 296 -19.44 -17.49 -3.29
N VAL A 297 -19.41 -16.31 -3.90
CA VAL A 297 -19.45 -15.03 -3.16
C VAL A 297 -20.71 -14.92 -2.30
N ASN A 298 -21.87 -15.25 -2.86
CA ASN A 298 -23.15 -15.04 -2.18
C ASN A 298 -23.53 -16.15 -1.19
N HIS A 299 -23.15 -17.40 -1.45
CA HIS A 299 -23.62 -18.56 -0.67
C HIS A 299 -22.52 -19.29 0.10
N LEU A 300 -21.24 -19.15 -0.28
CA LEU A 300 -20.11 -19.93 0.26
C LEU A 300 -18.85 -19.04 0.45
N PRO A 301 -18.93 -17.92 1.22
CA PRO A 301 -17.82 -16.98 1.34
C PRO A 301 -16.55 -17.61 1.95
N ASN A 302 -16.70 -18.62 2.81
CA ASN A 302 -15.57 -19.33 3.44
C ASN A 302 -14.81 -20.26 2.47
N TYR A 303 -15.35 -20.55 1.28
CA TYR A 303 -14.74 -21.45 0.30
C TYR A 303 -14.42 -20.74 -1.02
N LEU A 304 -14.28 -19.41 -0.98
CA LEU A 304 -14.03 -18.63 -2.19
C LEU A 304 -12.85 -19.15 -2.98
N ASP A 305 -11.73 -19.50 -2.36
CA ASP A 305 -10.53 -19.99 -3.06
C ASP A 305 -10.76 -21.24 -3.93
N LEU A 306 -11.83 -22.01 -3.66
CA LEU A 306 -12.18 -23.21 -4.41
C LEU A 306 -13.06 -22.96 -5.64
N TYR A 307 -13.52 -21.71 -5.86
CA TYR A 307 -14.45 -21.40 -6.95
C TYR A 307 -13.87 -21.77 -8.34
N VAL A 308 -12.56 -21.56 -8.54
CA VAL A 308 -11.88 -21.84 -9.83
C VAL A 308 -11.98 -23.33 -10.19
N ILE A 309 -11.80 -24.21 -9.19
CA ILE A 309 -11.86 -25.66 -9.38
C ILE A 309 -13.28 -26.09 -9.75
N ALA A 310 -14.31 -25.45 -9.16
CA ALA A 310 -15.71 -25.72 -9.48
C ALA A 310 -16.14 -25.11 -10.82
N ALA A 311 -15.58 -23.96 -11.21
CA ALA A 311 -15.93 -23.25 -12.43
C ALA A 311 -15.50 -24.01 -13.70
N ILE A 312 -14.35 -24.70 -13.68
CA ILE A 312 -13.87 -25.49 -14.82
C ILE A 312 -14.92 -26.52 -15.28
N PRO A 313 -15.37 -27.49 -14.45
CA PRO A 313 -16.37 -28.47 -14.88
C PRO A 313 -17.71 -27.82 -15.22
N MET A 314 -18.08 -26.72 -14.53
CA MET A 314 -19.32 -26.01 -14.83
C MET A 314 -19.31 -25.38 -16.22
N ALA A 315 -18.21 -24.72 -16.60
CA ALA A 315 -18.02 -24.13 -17.93
C ALA A 315 -18.02 -25.19 -19.03
N PHE A 316 -17.36 -26.32 -18.81
CA PHE A 316 -17.40 -27.45 -19.74
C PHE A 316 -18.82 -28.00 -19.90
N PHE A 317 -19.56 -28.17 -18.80
CA PHE A 317 -20.90 -28.72 -18.83
C PHE A 317 -21.90 -27.77 -19.51
N SER A 318 -21.86 -26.47 -19.20
CA SER A 318 -22.73 -25.47 -19.83
C SER A 318 -22.50 -25.39 -21.34
N SER A 319 -21.23 -25.34 -21.78
CA SER A 319 -20.90 -25.30 -23.20
C SER A 319 -21.27 -26.62 -23.89
N ALA A 320 -21.09 -27.78 -23.23
CA ALA A 320 -21.50 -29.07 -23.77
C ALA A 320 -23.02 -29.16 -23.96
N VAL A 321 -23.82 -28.70 -22.99
CA VAL A 321 -25.28 -28.70 -23.08
C VAL A 321 -25.75 -27.85 -24.26
N ILE A 322 -25.23 -26.63 -24.40
CA ILE A 322 -25.60 -25.75 -25.52
C ILE A 322 -25.11 -26.33 -26.86
N GLY A 323 -23.89 -26.88 -26.90
CA GLY A 323 -23.36 -27.55 -28.09
C GLY A 323 -24.24 -28.71 -28.55
N VAL A 324 -24.69 -29.58 -27.63
CA VAL A 324 -25.61 -30.70 -27.94
C VAL A 324 -26.97 -30.20 -28.42
N MET A 325 -27.48 -29.11 -27.82
CA MET A 325 -28.72 -28.49 -28.29
C MET A 325 -28.58 -28.01 -29.74
N LEU A 326 -27.52 -27.25 -30.06
CA LEU A 326 -27.26 -26.76 -31.41
C LEU A 326 -27.06 -27.88 -32.43
N GLU A 327 -26.35 -28.95 -32.03
CA GLU A 327 -26.13 -30.12 -32.88
C GLU A 327 -27.45 -30.80 -33.28
N ARG A 328 -28.34 -31.03 -32.30
CA ARG A 328 -29.61 -31.72 -32.54
C ARG A 328 -30.63 -30.88 -33.29
N THR A 329 -30.65 -29.56 -33.07
CA THR A 329 -31.70 -28.68 -33.61
C THR A 329 -31.33 -28.10 -34.97
N VAL A 330 -30.07 -27.76 -35.20
CA VAL A 330 -29.66 -27.03 -36.41
C VAL A 330 -28.63 -27.83 -37.21
N ILE A 331 -27.46 -28.12 -36.62
CA ILE A 331 -26.28 -28.56 -37.38
C ILE A 331 -26.51 -29.92 -38.07
N ARG A 332 -27.14 -30.89 -37.39
CA ARG A 332 -27.40 -32.22 -37.96
C ARG A 332 -28.24 -32.18 -39.25
N TRP A 333 -29.12 -31.20 -39.40
CA TRP A 333 -30.00 -31.06 -40.56
C TRP A 333 -29.29 -30.46 -41.78
N LEU A 334 -28.13 -29.83 -41.56
CA LEU A 334 -27.37 -29.08 -42.56
C LEU A 334 -26.10 -29.83 -43.01
N TYR A 335 -25.91 -31.08 -42.58
CA TYR A 335 -24.75 -31.87 -42.98
C TYR A 335 -24.70 -32.08 -44.51
N GLY A 336 -23.48 -31.96 -45.06
CA GLY A 336 -23.24 -32.07 -46.50
C GLY A 336 -23.45 -30.78 -47.29
N ARG A 337 -23.80 -29.65 -46.65
CA ARG A 337 -24.05 -28.36 -47.30
C ARG A 337 -23.22 -27.21 -46.68
N PRO A 338 -21.92 -27.09 -47.02
CA PRO A 338 -20.98 -26.25 -46.30
C PRO A 338 -21.37 -24.75 -46.21
N LEU A 339 -21.94 -24.21 -47.28
CA LEU A 339 -22.36 -22.80 -47.33
C LEU A 339 -23.58 -22.51 -46.44
N GLU A 340 -24.53 -23.44 -46.38
CA GLU A 340 -25.73 -23.30 -45.56
C GLU A 340 -25.38 -23.38 -44.07
N THR A 341 -24.45 -24.27 -43.70
CA THR A 341 -24.01 -24.37 -42.30
C THR A 341 -23.20 -23.16 -41.84
N LEU A 342 -22.42 -22.53 -42.72
CA LEU A 342 -21.73 -21.29 -42.41
C LEU A 342 -22.72 -20.15 -42.11
N LEU A 343 -23.73 -19.97 -42.96
CA LEU A 343 -24.78 -18.96 -42.72
C LEU A 343 -25.59 -19.23 -41.45
N ALA A 344 -25.93 -20.50 -41.20
CA ALA A 344 -26.68 -20.90 -40.00
C ALA A 344 -25.88 -20.62 -38.72
N THR A 345 -24.59 -20.98 -38.68
CA THR A 345 -23.74 -20.72 -37.51
C THR A 345 -23.48 -19.23 -37.30
N TRP A 346 -23.38 -18.43 -38.36
CA TRP A 346 -23.34 -16.97 -38.23
C TRP A 346 -24.64 -16.39 -37.64
N GLY A 347 -25.81 -16.88 -38.07
CA GLY A 347 -27.09 -16.46 -37.51
C GLY A 347 -27.25 -16.82 -36.02
N ILE A 348 -26.77 -18.00 -35.62
CA ILE A 348 -26.70 -18.43 -34.21
C ILE A 348 -25.77 -17.51 -33.41
N SER A 349 -24.61 -17.17 -33.97
CA SER A 349 -23.65 -16.24 -33.36
C SER A 349 -24.30 -14.88 -33.05
N LEU A 350 -24.98 -14.28 -34.02
CA LEU A 350 -25.72 -13.03 -33.81
C LEU A 350 -26.78 -13.14 -32.72
N PHE A 351 -27.56 -14.23 -32.71
CA PHE A 351 -28.56 -14.45 -31.67
C PHE A 351 -27.93 -14.55 -30.27
N LEU A 352 -26.82 -15.27 -30.13
CA LEU A 352 -26.12 -15.44 -28.86
C LEU A 352 -25.42 -14.16 -28.37
N ILE A 353 -24.92 -13.32 -29.28
CA ILE A 353 -24.32 -12.03 -28.94
C ILE A 353 -25.39 -11.02 -28.47
N GLN A 354 -26.61 -11.11 -28.99
CA GLN A 354 -27.70 -10.19 -28.65
C GLN A 354 -28.38 -10.50 -27.30
N LEU A 355 -28.03 -11.63 -26.69
CA LEU A 355 -28.64 -12.21 -25.50
C LEU A 355 -27.81 -11.83 -24.25
#